data_AF-A0A953EW89-F1
#
_entry.id   AF-A0A953EW89-F1
#
_cell.length_a   1.000
_cell.length_b   1.000
_cell.length_c   1.000
_cell.angle_alpha   90.00
_cell.angle_beta   90.00
_cell.angle_gamma   90.00
#
_symmetry.space_group_name_H-M   'P 1'
#
loop_
_entity.id
_entity.type
_entity.pdbx_description
1 polymer ?
#
loop_
_entity_poly.entity_id
_entity_poly.type
_entity_poly.pdbx_seq_one_letter_code
_entity_poly.pdbx_strand_id
1 'polypeptide(L)'
;MYRFFATIHARPAEATPAAVIELEGNTYRTLHIPPPLLSQPFERDFESVIEAVCDWERMFVEPDGSFVWVSSAGAPAWQLDGNLYDRNELLLFVDVKGACPVEEFDRFLGALGWPATPLMFQLTREAVFLDEAEFRRWAARREPDKTDATDASSQASSARRP
;
A
#
# COMPACT_ATOMS: atom_id res chain seq x y z
N MET A 1 6.03 -3.83 11.43
CA MET A 1 5.27 -2.64 11.05
C MET A 1 5.52 -2.38 9.58
N TYR A 2 4.45 -2.21 8.82
CA TYR A 2 4.51 -1.85 7.41
C TYR A 2 4.55 -0.33 7.25
N ARG A 3 5.16 0.11 6.15
CA ARG A 3 5.10 1.50 5.66
C ARG A 3 4.96 1.49 4.13
N PHE A 4 3.98 2.20 3.61
CA PHE A 4 3.68 2.17 2.18
C PHE A 4 2.89 3.38 1.71
N PHE A 5 2.90 3.57 0.39
CA PHE A 5 1.89 4.29 -0.37
C PHE A 5 1.63 3.46 -1.61
N ALA A 6 0.40 2.93 -1.74
CA ALA A 6 0.04 2.02 -2.81
C ALA A 6 -1.45 2.12 -3.14
N THR A 7 -1.79 1.62 -4.32
CA THR A 7 -3.18 1.37 -4.73
C THR A 7 -3.43 -0.13 -4.68
N ILE A 8 -4.50 -0.55 -4.03
CA ILE A 8 -4.89 -1.96 -3.88
C ILE A 8 -5.99 -2.29 -4.90
N HIS A 9 -5.79 -3.36 -5.64
CA HIS A 9 -6.75 -3.87 -6.61
C HIS A 9 -7.05 -5.35 -6.34
N ALA A 10 -8.23 -5.80 -6.76
CA ALA A 10 -8.45 -7.22 -7.01
C ALA A 10 -7.50 -7.67 -8.12
N ARG A 11 -6.82 -8.81 -7.94
CA ARG A 11 -5.90 -9.34 -8.93
C ARG A 11 -6.67 -10.17 -9.97
N PRO A 12 -6.63 -9.79 -11.26
CA PRO A 12 -7.21 -10.61 -12.33
C PRO A 12 -6.46 -11.93 -12.46
N ALA A 13 -7.17 -12.99 -12.87
CA ALA A 13 -6.57 -14.31 -13.11
C ALA A 13 -5.51 -14.28 -14.23
N GLU A 14 -5.66 -13.34 -15.16
CA GLU A 14 -4.80 -13.10 -16.31
C GLU A 14 -3.55 -12.25 -15.97
N ALA A 15 -3.37 -11.84 -14.71
CA ALA A 15 -2.15 -11.15 -14.27
C ALA A 15 -0.92 -12.07 -14.42
N THR A 16 -0.01 -11.71 -15.32
CA THR A 16 1.20 -12.48 -15.59
C THR A 16 2.44 -11.90 -14.89
N PRO A 17 3.43 -12.73 -14.52
CA PRO A 17 4.74 -12.23 -14.11
C PRO A 17 5.36 -11.31 -15.16
N ALA A 18 6.07 -10.27 -14.72
CA ALA A 18 6.76 -9.32 -15.56
C ALA A 18 8.26 -9.21 -15.17
N ALA A 19 8.85 -8.03 -15.34
CA ALA A 19 10.25 -7.81 -15.04
C ALA A 19 10.54 -7.90 -13.53
N VAL A 20 11.78 -8.26 -13.20
CA VAL A 20 12.33 -8.03 -11.87
C VAL A 20 12.87 -6.61 -11.84
N ILE A 21 12.50 -5.85 -10.81
CA ILE A 21 12.99 -4.49 -10.59
C ILE A 21 13.84 -4.43 -9.34
N GLU A 22 14.70 -3.42 -9.26
CA GLU A 22 15.44 -3.06 -8.06
C GLU A 22 14.84 -1.79 -7.45
N LEU A 23 14.41 -1.87 -6.18
CA LEU A 23 13.94 -0.73 -5.40
C LEU A 23 14.69 -0.72 -4.06
N GLU A 24 15.34 0.41 -3.76
CA GLU A 24 16.07 0.60 -2.49
C GLU A 24 17.03 -0.55 -2.18
N GLY A 25 17.80 -1.01 -3.18
CA GLY A 25 18.78 -2.11 -3.05
C GLY A 25 18.18 -3.50 -2.90
N ASN A 26 16.87 -3.66 -3.08
CA ASN A 26 16.16 -4.93 -3.00
C ASN A 26 15.51 -5.28 -4.34
N THR A 27 15.45 -6.57 -4.67
CA THR A 27 14.80 -7.05 -5.90
C THR A 27 13.38 -7.56 -5.66
N TYR A 28 12.47 -7.17 -6.55
CA TYR A 28 11.05 -7.49 -6.49
C TYR A 28 10.56 -8.00 -7.83
N ARG A 29 9.74 -9.05 -7.79
CA ARG A 29 9.03 -9.55 -8.98
C ARG A 29 7.77 -8.71 -9.20
N THR A 30 7.59 -8.23 -10.42
CA THR A 30 6.42 -7.43 -10.78
C THR A 30 5.40 -8.24 -11.56
N LEU A 31 4.18 -7.69 -11.66
CA LEU A 31 3.10 -8.18 -12.51
C LEU A 31 2.92 -7.26 -13.71
N HIS A 32 2.61 -7.86 -14.85
CA HIS A 32 2.09 -7.15 -16.01
C HIS A 32 0.58 -7.33 -16.03
N ILE A 33 -0.14 -6.20 -16.00
CA ILE A 33 -1.60 -6.16 -16.04
C ILE A 33 -2.02 -5.51 -17.35
N PRO A 34 -2.70 -6.24 -18.24
CA PRO A 34 -3.32 -5.64 -19.43
C PRO A 34 -4.21 -4.45 -19.03
N PRO A 35 -4.11 -3.28 -19.69
CA PRO A 35 -4.84 -2.08 -19.30
C PRO A 35 -6.36 -2.25 -19.10
N PRO A 36 -7.09 -3.04 -19.92
CA PRO A 36 -8.52 -3.27 -19.69
C PRO A 36 -8.84 -3.90 -18.32
N LEU A 37 -7.93 -4.72 -17.79
CA LEU A 37 -8.11 -5.44 -16.53
C LEU A 37 -7.83 -4.58 -15.29
N LEU A 38 -7.21 -3.40 -15.44
CA LEU A 38 -7.06 -2.44 -14.33
C LEU A 38 -8.40 -1.88 -13.85
N SER A 39 -9.45 -2.02 -14.67
CA SER A 39 -10.79 -1.58 -14.35
C SER A 39 -11.71 -2.71 -13.85
N GLN A 40 -11.12 -3.87 -13.52
CA GLN A 40 -11.85 -4.98 -12.91
C GLN A 40 -12.17 -4.65 -11.45
N PRO A 41 -13.45 -4.59 -11.06
CA PRO A 41 -13.82 -4.34 -9.68
C PRO A 41 -13.57 -5.58 -8.81
N PHE A 42 -13.55 -5.33 -7.50
CA PHE A 42 -13.72 -6.35 -6.47
C PHE A 42 -15.13 -6.95 -6.56
N GLU A 43 -15.31 -8.13 -5.97
CA GLU A 43 -16.64 -8.71 -5.76
C GLU A 43 -17.42 -8.03 -4.62
N ARG A 44 -16.74 -7.16 -3.85
CA ARG A 44 -17.34 -6.37 -2.76
C ARG A 44 -17.94 -5.09 -3.31
N ASP A 45 -19.17 -4.79 -2.87
CA ASP A 45 -19.78 -3.48 -3.06
C ASP A 45 -19.14 -2.43 -2.16
N PHE A 46 -19.09 -1.19 -2.65
CA PHE A 46 -18.47 -0.06 -1.97
C PHE A 46 -19.11 0.20 -0.60
N GLU A 47 -20.44 0.21 -0.55
CA GLU A 47 -21.22 0.47 0.67
C GLU A 47 -20.95 -0.59 1.75
N SER A 48 -20.91 -1.87 1.40
CA SER A 48 -20.60 -2.94 2.37
C SER A 48 -19.19 -2.86 2.90
N VAL A 49 -18.24 -2.28 2.15
CA VAL A 49 -16.89 -2.05 2.68
C VAL A 49 -16.92 -0.89 3.68
N ILE A 50 -17.60 0.22 3.37
CA ILE A 50 -17.77 1.34 4.31
C ILE A 50 -18.47 0.86 5.59
N GLU A 51 -19.59 0.15 5.48
CA GLU A 51 -20.33 -0.39 6.61
C GLU A 51 -19.46 -1.34 7.45
N ALA A 52 -18.65 -2.17 6.81
CA ALA A 52 -17.77 -3.11 7.53
C ALA A 52 -16.67 -2.40 8.35
N VAL A 53 -16.22 -1.22 7.92
CA VAL A 53 -15.12 -0.49 8.58
C VAL A 53 -15.58 0.65 9.48
N CYS A 54 -16.78 1.21 9.27
CA CYS A 54 -17.23 2.40 10.00
C CYS A 54 -17.32 2.18 11.52
N ASP A 55 -17.53 0.94 11.95
CA ASP A 55 -17.61 0.56 13.37
C ASP A 55 -16.24 0.22 13.99
N TRP A 56 -15.16 0.30 13.23
CA TRP A 56 -13.83 0.01 13.77
C TRP A 56 -13.38 1.09 14.74
N GLU A 57 -12.73 0.66 15.83
CA GLU A 57 -12.16 1.59 16.80
C GLU A 57 -11.23 2.57 16.09
N ARG A 58 -11.53 3.87 16.27
CA ARG A 58 -10.75 5.00 15.73
C ARG A 58 -10.56 4.96 14.21
N MET A 59 -11.47 4.28 13.50
CA MET A 59 -11.69 4.49 12.07
C MET A 59 -12.61 5.70 11.91
N PHE A 60 -12.24 6.57 10.98
CA PHE A 60 -13.12 7.59 10.43
C PHE A 60 -13.22 7.34 8.94
N VAL A 61 -14.44 7.19 8.43
CA VAL A 61 -14.72 7.00 7.00
C VAL A 61 -15.88 7.92 6.62
N GLU A 62 -15.74 8.64 5.51
CA GLU A 62 -16.79 9.48 4.95
C GLU A 62 -17.57 8.72 3.85
N PRO A 63 -18.80 9.14 3.53
CA PRO A 63 -19.59 8.50 2.47
C PRO A 63 -18.95 8.54 1.08
N ASP A 64 -17.97 9.43 0.85
CA ASP A 64 -17.22 9.51 -0.42
C ASP A 64 -16.05 8.52 -0.50
N GLY A 65 -15.87 7.69 0.54
CA GLY A 65 -14.83 6.67 0.63
C GLY A 65 -13.52 7.17 1.22
N SER A 66 -13.40 8.46 1.57
CA SER A 66 -12.21 8.96 2.26
C SER A 66 -12.15 8.41 3.68
N PHE A 67 -10.96 8.00 4.12
CA PHE A 67 -10.80 7.41 5.45
C PHE A 67 -9.48 7.75 6.13
N VAL A 68 -9.51 7.71 7.45
CA VAL A 68 -8.35 7.76 8.33
C VAL A 68 -8.55 6.75 9.45
N TRP A 69 -7.58 5.86 9.65
CA TRP A 69 -7.59 4.86 10.69
C TRP A 69 -6.30 4.92 11.50
N VAL A 70 -6.42 5.03 12.82
CA VAL A 70 -5.28 5.23 13.71
C VAL A 70 -5.27 4.24 14.87
N SER A 71 -4.09 4.01 15.43
CA SER A 71 -3.88 3.16 16.61
C SER A 71 -4.80 3.52 17.79
N SER A 72 -5.27 2.50 18.50
CA SER A 72 -5.97 2.63 19.80
C SER A 72 -5.14 3.41 20.82
N ALA A 73 -5.82 4.02 21.80
CA ALA A 73 -5.15 4.77 22.85
C ALA A 73 -4.24 3.84 23.68
N GLY A 74 -2.97 4.22 23.85
CA GLY A 74 -1.98 3.44 24.59
C GLY A 74 -1.24 2.36 23.79
N ALA A 75 -1.60 2.14 22.52
CA ALA A 75 -0.84 1.31 21.59
C ALA A 75 0.29 2.11 20.90
N PRO A 76 1.30 1.45 20.31
CA PRO A 76 2.27 2.12 19.44
C PRO A 76 1.57 2.90 18.32
N ALA A 77 2.00 4.14 18.11
CA ALA A 77 1.36 5.05 17.15
C ALA A 77 1.50 4.55 15.71
N TRP A 78 0.37 4.48 15.01
CA TRP A 78 0.29 4.14 13.59
C TRP A 78 -0.93 4.79 12.95
N GLN A 79 -0.90 4.95 11.62
CA GLN A 79 -2.00 5.55 10.85
C GLN A 79 -2.02 4.99 9.43
N LEU A 80 -3.22 4.66 8.96
CA LEU A 80 -3.54 4.52 7.54
C LEU A 80 -4.52 5.62 7.13
N ASP A 81 -4.31 6.20 5.98
CA ASP A 81 -5.27 7.11 5.36
C ASP A 81 -5.33 6.86 3.86
N GLY A 82 -6.49 7.13 3.26
CA GLY A 82 -6.74 6.70 1.90
C GLY A 82 -8.13 7.05 1.40
N ASN A 83 -8.46 6.47 0.24
CA ASN A 83 -9.75 6.66 -0.40
C ASN A 83 -10.17 5.36 -1.11
N LEU A 84 -11.41 4.95 -0.88
CA LEU A 84 -12.06 3.89 -1.65
C LEU A 84 -12.62 4.51 -2.94
N TYR A 85 -12.51 3.81 -4.07
CA TYR A 85 -13.09 4.23 -5.33
C TYR A 85 -13.98 3.14 -5.88
N ASP A 86 -15.17 3.48 -6.34
CA ASP A 86 -16.13 2.54 -6.90
C ASP A 86 -16.29 2.71 -8.42
N ARG A 87 -16.92 1.70 -9.03
CA ARG A 87 -17.46 1.79 -10.38
C ARG A 87 -18.67 0.89 -10.49
N ASN A 88 -19.83 1.48 -10.78
CA ASN A 88 -21.12 0.78 -10.80
C ASN A 88 -21.37 0.08 -9.45
N GLU A 89 -21.23 0.82 -8.33
CA GLU A 89 -21.50 0.37 -6.96
C GLU A 89 -20.49 -0.66 -6.40
N LEU A 90 -19.68 -1.29 -7.25
CA LEU A 90 -18.63 -2.20 -6.83
C LEU A 90 -17.34 -1.44 -6.52
N LEU A 91 -16.63 -1.86 -5.49
CA LEU A 91 -15.30 -1.33 -5.19
C LEU A 91 -14.37 -1.61 -6.38
N LEU A 92 -13.72 -0.57 -6.89
CA LEU A 92 -12.79 -0.64 -8.00
C LEU A 92 -11.34 -0.79 -7.51
N PHE A 93 -10.90 0.13 -6.66
CA PHE A 93 -9.59 0.11 -6.02
C PHE A 93 -9.58 0.97 -4.76
N VAL A 94 -8.51 0.83 -3.98
CA VAL A 94 -8.29 1.63 -2.77
C VAL A 94 -6.93 2.27 -2.84
N ASP A 95 -6.86 3.59 -2.81
CA ASP A 95 -5.60 4.29 -2.52
C ASP A 95 -5.37 4.29 -1.02
N VAL A 96 -4.18 3.91 -0.58
CA VAL A 96 -3.84 3.88 0.84
C VAL A 96 -2.37 4.22 1.07
N LYS A 97 -2.12 5.02 2.10
CA LYS A 97 -0.78 5.35 2.56
C LYS A 97 -0.71 5.35 4.07
N GLY A 98 0.51 5.21 4.58
CA GLY A 98 0.80 5.34 6.00
C GLY A 98 1.64 4.18 6.51
N ALA A 99 1.42 3.83 7.77
CA ALA A 99 2.09 2.75 8.44
C ALA A 99 1.16 2.07 9.44
N CYS A 100 1.24 0.75 9.56
CA CYS A 100 0.42 -0.05 10.47
C CYS A 100 1.12 -1.37 10.85
N PRO A 101 0.70 -2.02 11.96
CA PRO A 101 1.02 -3.41 12.24
C PRO A 101 0.54 -4.35 11.13
N VAL A 102 1.12 -5.55 11.07
CA VAL A 102 0.76 -6.53 10.03
C VAL A 102 -0.69 -6.98 10.20
N GLU A 103 -1.09 -7.15 11.45
CA GLU A 103 -2.40 -7.66 11.86
C GLU A 103 -3.52 -6.66 11.51
N GLU A 104 -3.26 -5.36 11.69
CA GLU A 104 -4.22 -4.31 11.31
C GLU A 104 -4.31 -4.16 9.79
N PHE A 105 -3.20 -4.37 9.07
CA PHE A 105 -3.24 -4.43 7.61
C PHE A 105 -4.06 -5.62 7.12
N ASP A 106 -3.88 -6.81 7.70
CA ASP A 106 -4.65 -8.00 7.36
C ASP A 106 -6.15 -7.79 7.63
N ARG A 107 -6.49 -7.13 8.75
CA ARG A 107 -7.87 -6.74 9.04
C ARG A 107 -8.42 -5.80 7.95
N PHE A 108 -7.65 -4.80 7.53
CA PHE A 108 -8.02 -3.90 6.44
C PHE A 108 -8.26 -4.65 5.13
N LEU A 109 -7.32 -5.51 4.71
CA LEU A 109 -7.47 -6.33 3.51
C LEU A 109 -8.68 -7.27 3.61
N GLY A 110 -8.97 -7.78 4.81
CA GLY A 110 -10.14 -8.61 5.09
C GLY A 110 -11.46 -7.92 4.74
N ALA A 111 -11.60 -6.62 5.06
CA ALA A 111 -12.78 -5.84 4.68
C ALA A 111 -12.95 -5.74 3.15
N LEU A 112 -11.84 -5.78 2.40
CA LEU A 112 -11.82 -5.78 0.93
C LEU A 112 -12.09 -7.17 0.32
N GLY A 113 -12.27 -8.22 1.13
CA GLY A 113 -12.55 -9.58 0.67
C GLY A 113 -11.34 -10.52 0.65
N TRP A 114 -10.18 -10.10 1.15
CA TRP A 114 -9.05 -11.01 1.39
C TRP A 114 -9.39 -12.02 2.52
N PRO A 115 -8.90 -13.27 2.47
CA PRO A 115 -8.03 -13.87 1.45
C PRO A 115 -8.77 -14.51 0.27
N ALA A 116 -10.10 -14.46 0.24
CA ALA A 116 -10.88 -15.10 -0.82
C ALA A 116 -10.69 -14.41 -2.18
N THR A 117 -10.53 -13.08 -2.18
CA THR A 117 -10.14 -12.29 -3.36
C THR A 117 -8.62 -12.12 -3.38
N PRO A 118 -7.91 -12.69 -4.37
CA PRO A 118 -6.48 -12.41 -4.56
C PRO A 118 -6.26 -10.92 -4.83
N LEU A 119 -5.25 -10.33 -4.19
CA LEU A 119 -4.96 -8.90 -4.30
C LEU A 119 -3.66 -8.63 -5.06
N MET A 120 -3.58 -7.47 -5.71
CA MET A 120 -2.36 -6.90 -6.25
C MET A 120 -2.22 -5.44 -5.81
N PHE A 121 -0.98 -4.96 -5.81
CA PHE A 121 -0.63 -3.66 -5.23
C PHE A 121 0.16 -2.85 -6.26
N GLN A 122 -0.36 -1.70 -6.64
CA GLN A 122 0.37 -0.74 -7.44
C GLN A 122 1.23 0.14 -6.53
N LEU A 123 2.54 0.13 -6.77
CA LEU A 123 3.41 1.15 -6.20
C LEU A 123 3.30 2.41 -7.07
N THR A 124 2.54 3.39 -6.60
CA THR A 124 2.11 4.54 -7.42
C THR A 124 3.28 5.38 -7.94
N ARG A 125 4.38 5.47 -7.18
CA ARG A 125 5.57 6.24 -7.58
C ARG A 125 6.39 5.55 -8.66
N GLU A 126 6.50 4.23 -8.57
CA GLU A 126 7.31 3.41 -9.46
C GLU A 126 6.52 2.91 -10.67
N ALA A 127 5.20 3.05 -10.66
CA ALA A 127 4.27 2.58 -11.70
C ALA A 127 4.41 1.07 -11.98
N VAL A 128 4.58 0.28 -10.92
CA VAL A 128 4.71 -1.19 -11.00
C VAL A 128 3.67 -1.87 -10.13
N PHE A 129 3.28 -3.08 -10.53
CA PHE A 129 2.37 -3.92 -9.76
C PHE A 129 3.16 -5.04 -9.08
N LEU A 130 2.87 -5.26 -7.81
CA LEU A 130 3.37 -6.38 -7.02
C LEU A 130 2.21 -7.32 -6.66
N ASP A 131 2.51 -8.59 -6.50
CA ASP A 131 1.61 -9.49 -5.78
C ASP A 131 1.70 -9.24 -4.26
N GLU A 132 0.83 -9.89 -3.50
CA GLU A 132 0.78 -9.73 -2.04
C GLU A 132 2.11 -10.07 -1.35
N ALA A 133 2.79 -11.14 -1.77
CA ALA A 133 4.02 -11.57 -1.11
C ALA A 133 5.16 -10.57 -1.34
N GLU A 134 5.33 -10.10 -2.57
CA GLU A 134 6.33 -9.09 -2.91
C GLU A 134 5.99 -7.72 -2.29
N PHE A 135 4.70 -7.35 -2.26
CA PHE A 135 4.25 -6.12 -1.59
C PHE A 135 4.55 -6.15 -0.09
N ARG A 136 4.23 -7.24 0.60
CA ARG A 136 4.51 -7.37 2.04
C ARG A 136 6.00 -7.29 2.35
N ARG A 137 6.86 -7.88 1.51
CA ARG A 137 8.33 -7.73 1.61
C ARG A 137 8.73 -6.26 1.45
N TRP A 138 8.20 -5.58 0.44
CA TRP A 138 8.49 -4.17 0.19
C TRP A 138 7.99 -3.27 1.32
N ALA A 139 6.79 -3.50 1.83
CA ALA A 139 6.18 -2.72 2.90
C ALA A 139 6.86 -2.93 4.26
N ALA A 140 7.47 -4.10 4.50
CA ALA A 140 8.21 -4.44 5.72
C ALA A 140 9.62 -3.83 5.78
N ARG A 141 10.10 -3.23 4.69
CA ARG A 141 11.46 -2.69 4.64
C ARG A 141 11.66 -1.62 5.71
N ARG A 142 12.86 -1.58 6.27
CA ARG A 142 13.29 -0.46 7.10
C ARG A 142 13.72 0.64 6.16
N GLU A 143 13.20 1.86 6.34
CA GLU A 143 13.81 3.02 5.70
C GLU A 143 15.28 3.08 6.16
N PRO A 144 16.24 3.30 5.24
CA PRO A 144 17.58 3.65 5.65
C PRO A 144 17.50 4.93 6.47
N ASP A 145 18.17 4.93 7.63
CA ASP A 145 18.17 6.07 8.54
C ASP A 145 18.69 7.31 7.79
N LYS A 146 17.98 8.44 7.91
CA LYS A 146 18.40 9.70 7.25
C LYS A 146 19.75 10.22 7.76
N THR A 147 20.29 9.62 8.81
CA THR A 147 21.55 9.98 9.45
C THR A 147 22.77 9.73 8.57
N ASP A 148 22.73 8.77 7.63
CA ASP A 148 23.89 8.44 6.78
C ASP A 148 24.09 9.40 5.59
N ALA A 149 23.12 10.28 5.29
CA ALA A 149 23.21 11.23 4.18
C ALA A 149 24.01 12.51 4.52
N THR A 150 24.35 12.74 5.80
CA THR A 150 25.02 13.98 6.22
C THR A 150 26.55 13.85 6.32
N ASP A 151 27.09 12.64 6.44
CA ASP A 151 28.54 12.45 6.62
C ASP A 151 29.35 12.41 5.31
N ALA A 152 28.69 12.25 4.15
CA ALA A 152 29.36 12.24 2.85
C ALA A 152 29.72 13.65 2.32
N SER A 153 29.21 14.73 2.93
CA SER A 153 29.46 16.10 2.47
C SER A 153 30.60 16.82 3.20
N SER A 154 31.10 16.27 4.32
CA SER A 154 32.13 16.93 5.13
C SER A 154 33.57 16.57 4.78
N GLN A 155 33.82 15.55 3.94
CA GLN A 155 35.19 15.17 3.53
C GLN A 155 35.67 15.78 2.21
N ALA A 156 34.81 16.43 1.43
CA ALA A 156 35.19 17.00 0.13
C ALA A 156 35.80 18.41 0.18
N SER A 157 35.82 19.08 1.36
CA SER A 157 36.18 20.50 1.45
C SER A 157 37.57 20.81 2.03
N SER A 158 38.40 19.80 2.35
CA SER A 158 39.74 20.03 2.96
C SER A 158 40.92 19.90 1.98
N ALA A 159 40.68 19.77 0.68
CA ALA A 159 41.72 19.65 -0.34
C ALA A 159 41.62 20.76 -1.39
N ARG A 160 41.69 22.02 -0.97
CA ARG A 160 42.00 23.18 -1.85
C ARG A 160 42.28 24.41 -0.99
N ARG A 161 43.56 24.67 -0.70
CA ARG A 161 44.10 26.03 -0.65
C ARG A 161 45.57 25.99 -1.06
N PRO A 162 46.04 26.99 -1.84
CA PRO A 162 47.37 27.04 -2.44
C PRO A 162 48.48 27.31 -1.42
#